data_AF-A0A381QG49-F1
#
_entry.id   AF-A0A381QG49-F1
#
_cell.length_a   1.000
_cell.length_b   1.000
_cell.length_c   1.000
_cell.angle_alpha   90.00
_cell.angle_beta   90.00
_cell.angle_gamma   90.00
#
_symmetry.space_group_name_H-M   'P 1'
#
loop_
_entity.id
_entity.type
_entity.pdbx_description
1 polymer ?
#
loop_
_entity_poly.entity_id
_entity_poly.type
_entity_poly.pdbx_seq_one_letter_code
_entity_poly.pdbx_strand_id
1 'polypeptide(L)' 'MASERFQRRIDRILDQIEDAADRRDWAAVRQGALDLLVFDPENEDARNFLAAAQHALDVEA' A
#
# COMPACT_ATOMS: atom_id res chain seq x y z
N MET A 1 -4.08 -24.05 -7.78
CA MET A 1 -3.67 -23.30 -6.57
C MET A 1 -2.72 -22.15 -6.91
N ALA A 2 -3.09 -21.28 -7.86
CA ALA A 2 -2.31 -20.07 -8.19
C ALA A 2 -2.76 -18.87 -7.34
N SER A 3 -4.05 -18.81 -7.01
CA SER A 3 -4.67 -17.74 -6.23
C SER A 3 -4.10 -17.60 -4.81
N GLU A 4 -3.74 -18.69 -4.12
CA GLU A 4 -3.13 -18.62 -2.77
C GLU A 4 -1.71 -18.04 -2.75
N ARG A 5 -0.94 -18.22 -3.83
CA ARG A 5 0.40 -17.61 -3.93
C ARG A 5 0.29 -16.12 -4.26
N PHE A 6 -0.72 -15.77 -5.04
CA PHE A 6 -1.05 -14.39 -5.37
C PHE A 6 -1.57 -13.64 -4.13
N GLN A 7 -2.52 -14.24 -3.41
CA GLN A 7 -3.07 -13.67 -2.19
C GLN A 7 -2.00 -13.46 -1.13
N ARG A 8 -1.13 -14.46 -0.88
CA ARG A 8 0.00 -14.30 0.04
C ARG A 8 0.97 -13.18 -0.35
N ARG A 9 1.02 -12.81 -1.63
CA ARG A 9 1.84 -11.69 -2.09
C ARG A 9 1.16 -10.35 -1.82
N ILE A 10 -0.15 -10.26 -2.03
CA ILE A 10 -0.99 -9.12 -1.63
C ILE A 10 -0.89 -8.91 -0.12
N ASP A 11 -1.10 -9.96 0.68
CA ASP A 11 -1.04 -9.88 2.14
C ASP A 11 0.34 -9.37 2.61
N ARG A 12 1.43 -9.87 2.02
CA ARG A 12 2.79 -9.38 2.35
C ARG A 12 3.00 -7.91 1.95
N ILE A 13 2.40 -7.44 0.86
CA ILE A 13 2.50 -6.03 0.45
C ILE A 13 1.71 -5.17 1.44
N LEU A 14 0.54 -5.62 1.88
CA LEU A 14 -0.25 -4.95 2.92
C LEU A 14 0.53 -4.84 4.24
N ASP A 15 1.13 -5.93 4.72
CA ASP A 15 1.98 -5.91 5.92
C ASP A 15 3.12 -4.87 5.80
N GLN A 16 3.74 -4.77 4.62
CA GLN A 16 4.82 -3.80 4.36
C GLN A 16 4.33 -2.35 4.35
N ILE A 17 3.12 -2.11 3.84
CA ILE A 17 2.49 -0.79 3.84
C ILE A 17 2.19 -0.36 5.27
N GLU A 18 1.62 -1.26 6.09
CA GLU A 18 1.34 -1.00 7.51
C GLU A 18 2.62 -0.69 8.29
N ASP A 19 3.66 -1.53 8.15
CA ASP A 19 4.97 -1.30 8.77
C ASP A 19 5.59 0.05 8.36
N ALA A 20 5.42 0.46 7.10
CA ALA A 20 5.89 1.75 6.61
C ALA A 20 5.08 2.91 7.20
N ALA A 21 3.76 2.77 7.30
CA ALA A 21 2.88 3.77 7.91
C ALA A 21 3.21 3.97 9.39
N ASP A 22 3.49 2.89 10.13
CA ASP A 22 3.93 2.95 11.54
C ASP A 22 5.24 3.72 11.70
N ARG A 23 6.14 3.59 10.73
CA ARG A 23 7.41 4.33 10.69
C ARG A 23 7.26 5.76 10.13
N ARG A 24 6.04 6.15 9.73
CA ARG A 24 5.75 7.39 9.00
C ARG A 24 6.55 7.55 7.71
N ASP A 25 6.97 6.44 7.11
CA ASP A 25 7.60 6.43 5.80
C ASP A 25 6.51 6.50 4.72
N TRP A 26 5.92 7.69 4.58
CA TRP A 26 4.80 7.91 3.66
C TRP A 26 5.19 7.70 2.19
N ALA A 27 6.47 7.86 1.85
CA ALA A 27 6.97 7.54 0.52
C ALA A 27 6.88 6.03 0.23
N ALA A 28 7.27 5.19 1.19
CA ALA A 28 7.12 3.74 1.08
C ALA A 28 5.66 3.29 1.09
N VAL A 29 4.79 3.90 1.93
CA VAL A 29 3.33 3.65 1.92
C VAL A 29 2.75 3.92 0.54
N ARG A 30 3.08 5.07 -0.06
CA ARG A 30 2.61 5.45 -1.41
C ARG A 30 3.01 4.40 -2.45
N GLN A 31 4.27 3.96 -2.41
CA GLN A 31 4.78 3.00 -3.38
C GLN A 31 4.12 1.63 -3.22
N GLY A 32 4.01 1.12 -1.99
CA GLY A 32 3.34 -0.16 -1.73
C GLY A 32 1.87 -0.15 -2.15
N ALA A 33 1.16 0.95 -1.87
CA ALA A 33 -0.23 1.10 -2.28
C ALA A 33 -0.41 1.11 -3.81
N LEU A 34 0.49 1.76 -4.55
CA LEU A 34 0.49 1.71 -6.01
C LEU A 34 0.78 0.30 -6.53
N ASP A 35 1.75 -0.39 -5.96
CA ASP A 35 2.07 -1.78 -6.33
C ASP A 35 0.87 -2.71 -6.10
N LEU A 36 0.13 -2.50 -5.00
CA LEU A 36 -1.08 -3.25 -4.68
C LEU A 36 -2.21 -2.99 -5.70
N LEU A 37 -2.40 -1.73 -6.11
CA LEU A 37 -3.38 -1.36 -7.14
C LEU A 37 -3.05 -1.91 -8.53
N VAL A 38 -1.78 -2.23 -8.82
CA VAL A 38 -1.41 -2.93 -10.06
C VAL A 38 -1.94 -4.37 -10.06
N PHE A 39 -1.99 -5.01 -8.89
CA PHE A 39 -2.48 -6.38 -8.74
C PHE A 39 -3.99 -6.44 -8.54
N ASP A 40 -4.55 -5.51 -7.78
CA ASP A 40 -5.97 -5.39 -7.47
C ASP A 40 -6.39 -3.91 -7.54
N PRO A 41 -6.78 -3.41 -8.71
CA PRO A 41 -7.12 -2.00 -8.90
C PRO A 41 -8.41 -1.60 -8.16
N GLU A 42 -9.24 -2.56 -7.75
CA GLU A 42 -10.48 -2.32 -6.98
C GLU A 42 -10.27 -2.38 -5.46
N ASN A 43 -9.04 -2.61 -5.01
CA ASN A 43 -8.71 -2.70 -3.59
C ASN A 43 -8.93 -1.36 -2.87
N GLU A 44 -9.94 -1.31 -1.99
CA GLU A 44 -10.26 -0.09 -1.24
C GLU A 44 -9.15 0.30 -0.25
N ASP A 45 -8.51 -0.69 0.40
CA ASP A 45 -7.44 -0.44 1.36
C ASP A 45 -6.25 0.24 0.69
N ALA A 46 -5.84 -0.26 -0.48
CA ALA A 46 -4.77 0.33 -1.27
C ALA A 46 -5.07 1.80 -1.65
N ARG A 47 -6.31 2.12 -2.04
CA ARG A 47 -6.72 3.50 -2.35
C ARG A 47 -6.66 4.40 -1.12
N ASN A 48 -7.10 3.89 0.04
CA ASN A 48 -7.06 4.62 1.30
C ASN A 48 -5.62 4.92 1.73
N PHE A 49 -4.72 3.94 1.68
CA PHE A 49 -3.31 4.13 1.98
C PHE A 49 -2.63 5.10 1.02
N LEU A 50 -2.95 5.04 -0.27
CA LEU A 50 -2.42 5.96 -1.28
C LEU A 50 -2.83 7.40 -0.99
N ALA A 51 -4.12 7.63 -0.69
CA ALA A 51 -4.63 8.96 -0.35
C ALA A 51 -3.98 9.49 0.93
N ALA A 52 -3.89 8.66 1.98
CA ALA A 52 -3.23 9.03 3.23
C ALA A 52 -1.76 9.43 3.03
N ALA A 53 -1.02 8.64 2.25
CA ALA A 53 0.38 8.93 1.92
C ALA A 53 0.53 10.20 1.10
N GLN A 54 -0.35 10.44 0.12
CA GLN A 54 -0.33 11.68 -0.68
C GLN A 54 -0.61 12.90 0.20
N HIS A 55 -1.62 12.85 1.07
CA HIS A 55 -1.89 13.92 2.01
C HIS A 55 -0.72 14.18 2.96
N ALA A 56 -0.07 13.14 3.48
CA ALA A 56 1.07 13.30 4.38
C ALA A 56 2.29 13.91 3.67
N LEU A 57 2.60 13.44 2.46
CA LEU A 57 3.73 13.97 1.66
C LEU A 57 3.48 15.41 1.18
N ASP A 58 2.24 15.77 0.86
CA ASP A 58 1.87 17.13 0.48
C ASP A 58 1.95 18.12 1.65
N VAL A 59 1.73 17.65 2.89
CA VAL A 59 1.88 18.47 4.11
C VAL A 59 3.34 18.67 4.50
N GLU A 60 4.23 17.77 4.08
CA GLU A 60 5.68 17.85 4.33
C GLU A 60 6.48 18.65 3.27
N ALA A 61 5.82 19.09 2.18
CA ALA A 61 6.41 19.84 1.06
C ALA A 61 6.34 21.37 1.25
#